data_AF-A0A1L9SR88-F1
#
_entry.id   AF-A0A1L9SR88-F1
#
_cell.length_a   1.000
_cell.length_b   1.000
_cell.length_c   1.000
_cell.angle_alpha   90.00
_cell.angle_beta   90.00
_cell.angle_gamma   90.00
#
_symmetry.space_group_name_H-M   'P 1'
#
loop_
_entity.id
_entity.type
_entity.pdbx_description
1 polymer ?
#
loop_
_entity_poly.entity_id
_entity_poly.type
_entity_poly.pdbx_seq_one_letter_code
_entity_poly.pdbx_strand_id
1 'polypeptide(L)'
;MAVETAPTLPVPIEDLTKVANEACESALKSCESYDHAQVGEWNSQIINHILKALITATAPTTPSTQPPYRFTVNSTIVQQGLIDKSAAAEGAASNTGKRGMHSASGAFWDVNRDGMWTFKYPGAEERGLDVVVSVTWFAVN
;
A
#
# COMPACT_ATOMS: atom_id res chain seq x y z
N MET A 1 30.73 1.96 -14.75
CA MET A 1 29.60 2.08 -13.82
C MET A 1 28.60 2.99 -14.50
N ALA A 2 27.50 2.46 -15.04
CA ALA A 2 26.45 3.31 -15.59
C ALA A 2 25.84 4.09 -14.43
N VAL A 3 25.70 5.41 -14.58
CA VAL A 3 25.00 6.25 -13.61
C VAL A 3 23.54 5.85 -13.69
N GLU A 4 23.06 5.13 -12.68
CA GLU A 4 21.68 4.67 -12.57
C GLU A 4 20.82 5.91 -12.28
N THR A 5 20.21 6.46 -13.32
CA THR A 5 19.22 7.55 -13.18
C THR A 5 18.03 6.99 -12.42
N ALA A 6 17.79 7.50 -11.22
CA ALA A 6 16.63 7.12 -10.42
C ALA A 6 15.34 7.35 -11.25
N PRO A 7 14.40 6.39 -11.28
CA PRO A 7 13.18 6.51 -12.05
C PRO A 7 12.39 7.73 -11.61
N THR A 8 11.82 8.47 -12.57
CA THR A 8 11.00 9.65 -12.25
C THR A 8 9.77 9.21 -11.47
N LEU A 9 9.62 9.76 -10.26
CA LEU A 9 8.46 9.51 -9.41
C LEU A 9 7.30 10.41 -9.84
N PRO A 10 6.09 9.87 -10.06
CA PRO A 10 4.93 10.67 -10.43
C PRO A 10 4.47 11.61 -9.30
N VAL A 11 4.75 11.21 -8.06
CA VAL A 11 4.41 11.92 -6.82
C VAL A 11 5.56 11.67 -5.82
N PRO A 12 5.96 12.65 -4.97
CA PRO A 12 6.95 12.44 -3.92
C PRO A 12 6.64 11.24 -3.02
N ILE A 13 7.66 10.51 -2.56
CA ILE A 13 7.49 9.32 -1.70
C ILE A 13 6.78 9.67 -0.39
N GLU A 14 7.06 10.85 0.17
CA GLU A 14 6.40 11.37 1.37
C GLU A 14 4.89 11.50 1.19
N ASP A 15 4.43 12.00 0.04
CA ASP A 15 3.02 12.12 -0.30
C ASP A 15 2.38 10.75 -0.54
N LEU A 16 3.07 9.83 -1.24
CA LEU A 16 2.61 8.45 -1.41
C LEU A 16 2.43 7.75 -0.06
N THR A 17 3.41 7.94 0.83
CA THR A 17 3.40 7.38 2.19
C THR A 17 2.24 7.95 3.00
N LYS A 18 2.01 9.26 2.93
CA LYS A 18 0.90 9.93 3.60
C LYS A 18 -0.45 9.41 3.11
N VAL A 19 -0.66 9.39 1.80
CA VAL A 19 -1.89 8.89 1.17
C VAL A 19 -2.16 7.42 1.53
N ALA A 20 -1.13 6.58 1.52
CA ALA A 20 -1.28 5.17 1.89
C ALA A 20 -1.63 4.99 3.38
N ASN A 21 -1.04 5.79 4.27
CA ASN A 21 -1.40 5.80 5.69
C ASN A 21 -2.86 6.21 5.90
N GLU A 22 -3.28 7.33 5.31
CA GLU A 22 -4.64 7.85 5.43
C GLU A 22 -5.67 6.85 4.87
N ALA A 23 -5.36 6.20 3.74
CA ALA A 23 -6.21 5.18 3.15
C ALA A 23 -6.37 3.95 4.07
N CYS A 24 -5.28 3.45 4.64
CA CYS A 24 -5.31 2.31 5.56
C CYS A 24 -6.01 2.65 6.87
N GLU A 25 -5.71 3.80 7.46
CA GLU A 25 -6.32 4.26 8.71
C GLU A 25 -7.83 4.46 8.54
N SER A 26 -8.26 5.08 7.44
CA SER A 26 -9.67 5.28 7.12
C SER A 26 -10.40 3.95 6.95
N ALA A 27 -9.83 3.01 6.18
CA ALA A 27 -10.48 1.73 5.90
C ALA A 27 -10.58 0.84 7.15
N LEU A 28 -9.60 0.93 8.05
CA LEU A 28 -9.55 0.12 9.27
C LEU A 28 -10.05 0.86 10.51
N LYS A 29 -10.63 2.05 10.39
CA LYS A 29 -10.93 2.92 11.54
C LYS A 29 -11.72 2.24 12.68
N SER A 30 -12.69 1.39 12.34
CA SER A 30 -13.53 0.64 13.30
C SER A 30 -13.06 -0.80 13.55
N CYS A 31 -11.94 -1.20 12.98
CA CYS A 31 -11.42 -2.56 13.07
C CYS A 31 -10.56 -2.72 14.32
N GLU A 32 -10.99 -3.60 15.23
CA GLU A 32 -10.22 -3.99 16.43
C GLU A 32 -9.40 -5.27 16.22
N SER A 33 -9.79 -6.10 15.25
CA SER A 33 -9.13 -7.36 14.91
C SER A 33 -9.46 -7.79 13.49
N TYR A 34 -8.68 -8.72 12.94
CA TYR A 34 -8.93 -9.27 11.61
C TYR A 34 -10.34 -9.89 11.49
N ASP A 35 -11.11 -9.43 10.50
CA ASP A 35 -12.41 -9.98 10.13
C ASP A 35 -12.39 -10.36 8.65
N HIS A 36 -12.39 -11.67 8.38
CA HIS A 36 -12.32 -12.19 7.02
C HIS A 36 -13.46 -11.69 6.11
N ALA A 37 -14.65 -11.46 6.66
CA ALA A 37 -15.81 -11.02 5.89
C ALA A 37 -15.65 -9.56 5.40
N GLN A 38 -14.89 -8.74 6.12
CA GLN A 38 -14.70 -7.32 5.80
C GLN A 38 -13.45 -7.04 4.94
N VAL A 39 -12.50 -7.98 4.84
CA VAL A 39 -11.24 -7.81 4.09
C VAL A 39 -11.45 -7.38 2.63
N GLY A 40 -12.49 -7.88 1.98
CA GLY A 40 -12.82 -7.47 0.61
C GLY A 40 -13.18 -5.99 0.50
N GLU A 41 -13.97 -5.50 1.45
CA GLU A 41 -14.37 -4.10 1.54
C GLU A 41 -13.19 -3.20 1.91
N TRP A 42 -12.39 -3.59 2.92
CA TRP A 42 -11.22 -2.82 3.34
C TRP A 42 -10.20 -2.64 2.21
N ASN A 43 -9.87 -3.72 1.49
CA ASN A 43 -8.96 -3.61 0.34
C ASN A 43 -9.54 -2.72 -0.76
N SER A 44 -10.84 -2.84 -1.04
CA SER A 44 -11.51 -2.00 -2.03
C SER A 44 -11.45 -0.52 -1.64
N GLN A 45 -11.68 -0.17 -0.37
CA GLN A 45 -11.57 1.19 0.12
C GLN A 45 -10.14 1.73 0.00
N ILE A 46 -9.13 0.97 0.43
CA ILE A 46 -7.72 1.34 0.34
C ILE A 46 -7.33 1.61 -1.12
N ILE A 47 -7.61 0.66 -2.03
CA ILE A 47 -7.27 0.76 -3.45
C ILE A 47 -7.94 1.99 -4.07
N ASN A 48 -9.24 2.18 -3.85
CA ASN A 48 -9.98 3.30 -4.42
C ASN A 48 -9.50 4.66 -3.90
N HIS A 49 -9.16 4.75 -2.61
CA HIS A 49 -8.64 5.98 -2.02
C HIS A 49 -7.31 6.37 -2.69
N ILE A 50 -6.35 5.44 -2.72
CA ILE A 50 -5.02 5.69 -3.26
C ILE A 50 -5.09 6.02 -4.76
N LEU A 51 -5.87 5.27 -5.55
CA LEU A 51 -6.05 5.55 -6.97
C LEU A 51 -6.60 6.96 -7.22
N LYS A 52 -7.63 7.39 -6.47
CA LYS A 52 -8.19 8.74 -6.60
C LYS A 52 -7.14 9.81 -6.31
N ALA A 53 -6.39 9.66 -5.21
CA ALA A 53 -5.35 10.60 -4.84
C ALA A 53 -4.24 10.72 -5.91
N LEU A 54 -3.76 9.60 -6.44
CA LEU A 54 -2.76 9.57 -7.52
C LEU A 54 -3.25 10.25 -8.80
N ILE A 55 -4.48 9.94 -9.21
CA ILE A 55 -5.10 10.54 -10.40
C ILE A 55 -5.23 12.05 -10.21
N THR A 56 -5.69 12.50 -9.05
CA THR A 56 -5.82 13.94 -8.75
C THR A 56 -4.47 14.64 -8.74
N ALA A 57 -3.46 14.06 -8.08
CA ALA A 57 -2.13 14.66 -7.97
C ALA A 57 -1.40 14.78 -9.32
N THR A 58 -1.70 13.89 -10.27
CA THR A 58 -1.06 13.82 -11.59
C THR A 58 -1.94 14.31 -12.73
N ALA A 59 -3.13 14.82 -12.43
CA ALA A 59 -4.06 15.33 -13.42
C ALA A 59 -3.42 16.49 -14.22
N PRO A 60 -3.48 16.47 -15.56
CA PRO A 60 -3.05 17.61 -16.36
C PRO A 60 -3.84 18.87 -16.02
N THR A 61 -3.17 20.01 -15.97
CA THR A 61 -3.81 21.32 -15.76
C THR A 61 -4.60 21.79 -16.99
N THR A 62 -4.30 21.24 -18.17
CA THR A 62 -4.97 21.56 -19.43
C THR A 62 -5.92 20.44 -19.84
N PRO A 63 -7.24 20.70 -19.99
CA PRO A 63 -8.25 19.65 -20.22
C PRO A 63 -8.07 18.81 -21.49
N SER A 64 -7.35 19.31 -22.50
CA SER A 64 -7.09 18.58 -23.75
C SER A 64 -5.88 17.65 -23.68
N THR A 65 -5.16 17.63 -22.55
CA THR A 65 -3.97 16.80 -22.37
C THR A 65 -4.36 15.45 -21.77
N GLN A 66 -3.84 14.36 -22.32
CA GLN A 66 -4.09 13.02 -21.78
C GLN A 66 -3.40 12.84 -20.42
N PRO A 67 -3.97 12.03 -19.50
CA PRO A 67 -3.31 11.68 -18.25
C PRO A 67 -1.91 11.09 -18.50
N PRO A 68 -0.86 11.57 -17.79
CA PRO A 68 0.52 11.18 -18.09
C PRO A 68 0.89 9.78 -17.62
N TYR A 69 0.09 9.18 -16.72
CA TYR A 69 0.37 7.88 -16.12
C TYR A 69 -0.85 6.95 -16.12
N ARG A 70 -0.58 5.65 -16.18
CA ARG A 70 -1.51 4.58 -15.75
C ARG A 70 -1.02 4.03 -14.42
N PHE A 71 -1.94 3.75 -13.51
CA PHE A 71 -1.62 3.23 -12.18
C PHE A 71 -2.22 1.86 -11.94
N THR A 72 -1.50 1.02 -11.21
CA THR A 72 -2.04 -0.18 -10.56
C THR A 72 -1.77 -0.10 -9.06
N VAL A 73 -2.78 -0.37 -8.24
CA VAL A 73 -2.65 -0.44 -6.79
C VAL A 73 -3.05 -1.85 -6.34
N ASN A 74 -2.11 -2.57 -5.75
CA ASN A 74 -2.36 -3.83 -5.07
C ASN A 74 -2.40 -3.58 -3.55
N SER A 75 -3.42 -4.09 -2.88
CA SER A 75 -3.52 -4.08 -1.42
C SER A 75 -3.70 -5.52 -0.94
N THR A 76 -2.87 -5.91 0.04
CA THR A 76 -2.89 -7.23 0.65
C THR A 76 -3.03 -7.08 2.16
N ILE A 77 -4.09 -7.66 2.73
CA ILE A 77 -4.32 -7.73 4.18
C ILE A 77 -4.02 -9.16 4.63
N VAL A 78 -3.09 -9.31 5.57
CA VAL A 78 -2.65 -10.60 6.09
C VAL A 78 -3.06 -10.70 7.55
N GLN A 79 -3.81 -11.74 7.90
CA GLN A 79 -4.02 -12.10 9.30
C GLN A 79 -2.68 -12.58 9.88
N GLN A 80 -2.19 -11.88 10.89
CA GLN A 80 -1.14 -12.39 11.75
C GLN A 80 -1.78 -13.31 12.79
N GLY A 81 -1.03 -14.30 13.31
CA GLY A 81 -1.57 -15.38 14.14
C GLY A 81 -2.56 -14.90 15.21
N LEU A 82 -3.52 -15.75 15.61
CA LEU A 82 -4.53 -15.42 16.63
C LEU A 82 -3.83 -14.78 17.84
N ILE A 83 -4.09 -13.49 18.09
CA ILE A 83 -3.76 -12.86 19.36
C ILE A 83 -4.73 -13.46 20.37
N ASP A 84 -4.37 -14.59 20.96
CA ASP A 84 -5.06 -15.05 22.15
C ASP A 84 -4.71 -14.08 23.27
N LYS A 85 -5.59 -13.10 23.49
CA LYS A 85 -5.43 -12.11 24.58
C LYS A 85 -5.34 -12.78 25.95
N SER A 86 -5.79 -14.04 26.11
CA SER A 86 -5.66 -14.82 27.34
C SER A 86 -4.32 -15.55 27.46
N ALA A 87 -3.65 -15.83 26.34
CA ALA A 87 -2.27 -16.35 26.30
C ALA A 87 -1.22 -15.23 26.49
N ALA A 88 -1.62 -13.96 26.36
CA ALA A 88 -0.79 -12.78 26.62
C ALA A 88 -0.66 -12.44 28.12
N ALA A 89 -0.67 -13.44 29.01
CA ALA A 89 -0.27 -13.24 30.39
C ALA A 89 1.20 -12.75 30.41
N GLU A 90 1.45 -11.68 31.16
CA GLU A 90 2.78 -11.08 31.39
C GLU A 90 3.43 -10.30 30.22
N GLY A 91 2.64 -9.58 29.42
CA GLY A 91 3.18 -8.49 28.58
C GLY A 91 3.98 -8.95 27.34
N ALA A 92 3.97 -10.25 27.02
CA ALA A 92 4.63 -10.82 25.86
C ALA A 92 3.71 -10.86 24.61
N ALA A 93 3.15 -9.71 24.21
CA ALA A 93 2.43 -9.59 22.93
C ALA A 93 3.34 -9.88 21.70
N SER A 94 4.65 -9.87 21.91
CA SER A 94 5.70 -10.16 20.92
C SER A 94 5.79 -11.64 20.49
N ASN A 95 5.13 -12.56 21.19
CA ASN A 95 5.19 -14.01 20.89
C ASN A 95 4.07 -14.52 19.98
N THR A 96 3.18 -13.63 19.51
CA THR A 96 2.18 -14.00 18.51
C THR A 96 2.90 -14.23 17.19
N GLY A 97 3.06 -15.50 16.79
CA GLY A 97 3.87 -15.88 15.62
C GLY A 97 3.47 -15.12 14.36
N LYS A 98 4.34 -14.21 13.89
CA LYS A 98 4.16 -13.54 12.60
C LYS A 98 4.40 -14.54 11.49
N ARG A 99 3.47 -14.63 10.53
CA ARG A 99 3.67 -15.46 9.33
C ARG A 99 4.73 -14.79 8.46
N GLY A 100 5.77 -15.53 8.11
CA GLY A 100 6.76 -15.07 7.14
C GLY A 100 6.11 -14.91 5.77
N MET A 101 6.23 -13.73 5.16
CA MET A 101 5.79 -13.45 3.80
C MET A 101 6.88 -12.68 3.08
N HIS A 102 7.29 -13.19 1.92
CA HIS A 102 8.19 -12.51 0.99
C HIS A 102 7.45 -12.28 -0.32
N SER A 103 7.43 -11.03 -0.78
CA SER A 103 6.83 -10.64 -2.06
C SER A 103 7.86 -9.89 -2.89
N ALA A 104 7.95 -10.23 -4.17
CA ALA A 104 8.82 -9.57 -5.13
C ALA A 104 8.08 -9.48 -6.47
N SER A 105 8.30 -8.37 -7.17
CA SER A 105 7.75 -8.12 -8.51
C SER A 105 8.88 -7.82 -9.48
N GLY A 106 8.83 -8.41 -10.67
CA GLY A 106 9.69 -8.07 -11.80
C GLY A 106 8.86 -7.51 -12.94
N ALA A 107 9.46 -6.66 -13.78
CA ALA A 107 8.77 -6.03 -14.89
C ALA A 107 9.68 -5.85 -16.11
N PHE A 108 9.05 -5.78 -17.28
CA PHE A 108 9.67 -5.33 -18.52
C PHE A 108 9.01 -3.99 -18.90
N TRP A 109 9.69 -2.89 -18.62
CA TRP A 109 9.14 -1.53 -18.70
C TRP A 109 10.23 -0.49 -19.03
N ASP A 110 9.87 0.78 -19.13
CA ASP A 110 10.84 1.88 -19.28
C ASP A 110 11.44 2.24 -17.92
N VAL A 111 12.70 1.86 -17.69
CA VAL A 111 13.41 2.04 -16.41
C VAL A 111 13.57 3.50 -15.98
N ASN A 112 13.39 4.47 -16.88
CA ASN A 112 13.53 5.88 -16.55
C ASN A 112 12.22 6.54 -16.11
N ARG A 113 11.07 5.97 -16.53
CA ARG A 113 9.76 6.61 -16.39
C ARG A 113 8.74 5.78 -15.63
N ASP A 114 8.89 4.45 -15.68
CA ASP A 114 8.02 3.50 -15.01
C ASP A 114 8.64 3.07 -13.69
N GLY A 115 7.81 2.60 -12.77
CA GLY A 115 8.31 2.14 -11.49
C GLY A 115 7.25 1.61 -10.56
N MET A 116 7.73 1.13 -9.42
CA MET A 116 6.90 0.58 -8.36
C MET A 116 7.39 1.08 -7.00
N TRP A 117 6.45 1.27 -6.09
CA TRP A 117 6.68 1.58 -4.70
C TRP A 117 5.83 0.66 -3.83
N THR A 118 6.40 0.19 -2.71
CA THR A 118 5.73 -0.73 -1.79
C THR A 118 5.78 -0.16 -0.38
N PHE A 119 4.68 -0.32 0.35
CA PHE A 119 4.45 0.23 1.68
C PHE A 119 3.83 -0.82 2.59
N LYS A 120 4.35 -0.93 3.81
CA LYS A 120 3.74 -1.71 4.88
C LYS A 120 3.15 -0.75 5.91
N TYR A 121 1.84 -0.84 6.15
CA TYR A 121 1.16 0.01 7.11
C TYR A 121 1.50 -0.38 8.56
N PRO A 122 2.06 0.52 9.37
CA PRO A 122 2.46 0.21 10.74
C PRO A 122 1.28 0.10 11.72
N GLY A 123 0.16 0.80 11.47
CA GLY A 123 -0.95 0.93 12.43
C GLY A 123 -1.87 -0.29 12.56
N ALA A 124 -1.57 -1.38 11.84
CA ALA A 124 -2.34 -2.61 11.83
C ALA A 124 -1.79 -3.70 12.75
N GLU A 125 -0.50 -3.62 13.14
CA GLU A 125 0.19 -4.71 13.85
C GLU A 125 -0.48 -5.05 15.18
N GLU A 126 -0.87 -4.05 15.96
CA GLU A 126 -1.55 -4.21 17.25
C GLU A 126 -2.93 -4.88 17.15
N ARG A 127 -3.51 -4.90 15.95
CA ARG A 127 -4.82 -5.49 15.63
C ARG A 127 -4.69 -6.93 15.11
N GLY A 128 -3.48 -7.48 15.08
CA GLY A 128 -3.21 -8.82 14.59
C GLY A 128 -3.32 -8.93 13.06
N LEU A 129 -3.08 -7.84 12.33
CA LEU A 129 -3.05 -7.85 10.88
C LEU A 129 -1.87 -7.06 10.33
N ASP A 130 -1.42 -7.42 9.13
CA ASP A 130 -0.51 -6.62 8.32
C ASP A 130 -1.26 -6.12 7.09
N VAL A 131 -0.98 -4.89 6.67
CA VAL A 131 -1.42 -4.36 5.37
C VAL A 131 -0.20 -3.99 4.55
N VAL A 132 -0.10 -4.56 3.36
CA VAL A 132 0.95 -4.26 2.38
C VAL A 132 0.29 -3.69 1.13
N VAL A 133 0.72 -2.51 0.71
CA VAL A 133 0.27 -1.81 -0.49
C VAL A 133 1.42 -1.73 -1.48
N SER A 134 1.16 -2.04 -2.75
CA SER A 134 2.10 -1.81 -3.85
C SER A 134 1.45 -0.93 -4.91
N VAL A 135 2.09 0.17 -5.25
CA VAL A 135 1.70 1.10 -6.31
C VAL A 135 2.69 0.94 -7.46
N THR A 136 2.19 0.70 -8.66
CA THR A 136 2.99 0.71 -9.89
C THR A 136 2.46 1.78 -10.82
N TRP A 137 3.35 2.49 -11.51
CA TRP A 137 3.01 3.50 -12.49
C TRP A 137 3.70 3.22 -13.82
N PHE A 138 3.01 3.58 -14.90
CA PHE A 138 3.49 3.49 -16.26
C PHE A 138 3.27 4.83 -16.95
N ALA A 139 4.35 5.47 -17.41
CA ALA A 139 4.25 6.69 -18.20
C ALA A 139 3.66 6.39 -19.58
N VAL A 140 2.76 7.26 -20.04
CA VAL A 140 2.05 7.04 -21.31
C VAL A 140 2.63 7.88 -22.45
N ASN A 141 3.43 8.91 -22.12
CA ASN A 141 4.04 9.85 -23.07
C ASN A 141 5.53 10.00 -22.82
#